data_AF-A0A382ZC29-F1
#
_entry.id   AF-A0A382ZC29-F1
#
_cell.length_a   1.000
_cell.length_b   1.000
_cell.length_c   1.000
_cell.angle_alpha   90.00
_cell.angle_beta   90.00
_cell.angle_gamma   90.00
#
_symmetry.space_group_name_H-M   'P 1'
#
loop_
_entity.id
_entity.type
_entity.pdbx_description
1 polymer ?
#
loop_
_entity_poly.entity_id
_entity_poly.type
_entity_poly.pdbx_seq_one_letter_code
_entity_poly.pdbx_strand_id
1 'polypeptide(L)'
;VSCTPVNNNSVKKILIKNYPTQPPTQLEKNFSDQKLTKKNVIKKKIKTIVNPKLLNEMEIILPQFTNANISKHLINSFELSIYKKEINNISLNINKYTNLSDLQNLLQLKAKPGKIFIGTLSIDATKLVKQYCKKGILFFSFAADKNLAEDCVYLINFFPEDDLKALFNFFPNDSKIALLFPENYYGYNINKIIDPIASKSKSLIINRASYKEDLSNARESIKELGKYELRKYELERQKKILKIKNDNVSIKALKKIQ
;
A
#
# COMPACT_ATOMS: atom_id res chain seq x y z
N VAL A 1 -11.57 -13.29 6.94
CA VAL A 1 -12.85 -13.58 6.24
C VAL A 1 -13.08 -12.48 5.23
N SER A 2 -13.43 -12.80 3.98
CA SER A 2 -13.73 -11.81 2.94
C SER A 2 -15.06 -12.17 2.27
N CYS A 3 -15.98 -11.21 2.19
CA CYS A 3 -17.33 -11.41 1.69
C CYS A 3 -17.71 -10.25 0.77
N THR A 4 -17.86 -10.51 -0.52
CA THR A 4 -18.36 -9.56 -1.53
C THR A 4 -19.71 -10.05 -2.06
N PRO A 5 -20.81 -9.29 -1.93
CA PRO A 5 -22.09 -9.62 -2.55
C PRO A 5 -22.05 -9.41 -4.07
N VAL A 6 -22.96 -10.08 -4.77
CA VAL A 6 -23.03 -10.16 -6.24
C VAL A 6 -24.17 -9.29 -6.78
N ASN A 7 -23.95 -8.67 -7.94
CA ASN A 7 -24.91 -8.00 -8.84
C ASN A 7 -25.95 -7.04 -8.23
N ASN A 8 -25.97 -5.80 -8.75
CA ASN A 8 -27.21 -5.32 -9.34
C ASN A 8 -26.94 -4.44 -10.58
N ASN A 9 -27.84 -4.49 -11.55
CA ASN A 9 -27.77 -3.71 -12.79
C ASN A 9 -28.79 -2.56 -12.75
N SER A 10 -28.37 -1.35 -13.08
CA SER A 10 -29.30 -0.34 -13.59
C SER A 10 -28.59 0.59 -14.58
N VAL A 11 -29.27 0.86 -15.70
CA VAL A 11 -28.76 1.70 -16.80
C VAL A 11 -29.69 2.89 -16.97
N LYS A 12 -29.14 4.10 -17.04
CA LYS A 12 -29.61 5.14 -17.98
C LYS A 12 -28.59 6.26 -18.15
N LYS A 13 -28.42 6.67 -19.42
CA LYS A 13 -27.75 7.91 -19.83
C LYS A 13 -28.70 9.10 -19.58
N ILE A 14 -28.14 10.30 -19.50
CA ILE A 14 -28.55 11.45 -20.32
C ILE A 14 -27.34 12.37 -20.52
N LEU A 15 -27.38 13.19 -21.58
CA LEU A 15 -26.28 14.04 -22.06
C LEU A 15 -26.66 15.53 -21.95
N ILE A 16 -25.76 16.40 -22.44
CA ILE A 16 -25.94 17.82 -22.83
C ILE A 16 -25.60 18.83 -21.70
N LYS A 17 -25.00 20.02 -21.96
CA LYS A 17 -23.93 20.49 -22.90
C LYS A 17 -23.70 22.00 -22.62
N ASN A 18 -22.59 22.55 -23.11
CA ASN A 18 -22.33 23.98 -23.40
C ASN A 18 -21.86 24.93 -22.27
N TYR A 19 -20.61 25.39 -22.43
CA TYR A 19 -20.09 26.75 -22.15
C TYR A 19 -20.42 27.68 -23.36
N PRO A 20 -20.00 28.98 -23.47
CA PRO A 20 -19.09 29.80 -22.63
C PRO A 20 -19.54 31.27 -22.36
N THR A 21 -18.71 32.08 -21.69
CA THR A 21 -18.19 33.41 -22.18
C THR A 21 -17.17 34.06 -21.23
N GLN A 22 -16.44 35.08 -21.73
CA GLN A 22 -15.35 35.88 -21.11
C GLN A 22 -15.13 37.16 -21.97
N PRO A 23 -14.31 38.15 -21.58
CA PRO A 23 -13.78 38.49 -20.25
C PRO A 23 -14.46 39.82 -19.80
N PRO A 24 -13.93 41.07 -19.87
CA PRO A 24 -12.56 41.64 -19.81
C PRO A 24 -12.15 41.86 -18.31
N THR A 25 -11.29 42.76 -17.81
CA THR A 25 -10.50 43.91 -18.33
C THR A 25 -9.16 44.02 -17.56
N GLN A 26 -8.34 45.05 -17.81
CA GLN A 26 -6.97 45.24 -17.28
C GLN A 26 -6.85 46.40 -16.28
N LEU A 27 -5.77 46.41 -15.49
CA LEU A 27 -4.98 47.60 -15.15
C LEU A 27 -3.56 47.19 -14.69
N GLU A 28 -2.57 48.08 -14.76
CA GLU A 28 -1.13 47.75 -14.71
C GLU A 28 -0.36 48.34 -13.50
N LYS A 29 0.86 47.80 -13.26
CA LYS A 29 2.08 48.48 -12.72
C LYS A 29 1.99 49.00 -11.26
N ASN A 30 3.02 48.89 -10.40
CA ASN A 30 4.47 49.02 -10.62
C ASN A 30 5.33 48.18 -9.65
N PHE A 31 6.64 48.10 -9.93
CA PHE A 31 7.69 47.54 -9.06
C PHE A 31 8.23 48.58 -8.05
N SER A 32 8.72 48.12 -6.90
CA SER A 32 9.70 48.85 -6.07
C SER A 32 10.45 47.89 -5.13
N ASP A 33 11.79 47.97 -5.10
CA ASP A 33 12.66 47.13 -4.28
C ASP A 33 12.93 47.71 -2.89
N GLN A 34 12.78 46.91 -1.82
CA GLN A 34 13.37 47.21 -0.52
C GLN A 34 14.01 45.97 0.14
N LYS A 35 15.34 46.04 0.36
CA LYS A 35 16.12 45.03 1.09
C LYS A 35 15.88 45.15 2.60
N LEU A 36 15.34 44.10 3.24
CA LEU A 36 15.19 44.04 4.71
C LEU A 36 15.78 42.75 5.33
N THR A 37 17.00 42.91 5.87
CA THR A 37 17.64 42.19 7.00
C THR A 37 17.37 40.68 7.23
N LYS A 38 18.43 39.88 7.13
CA LYS A 38 18.44 38.40 7.23
C LYS A 38 17.92 37.76 8.54
N LYS A 39 17.65 38.51 9.63
CA LYS A 39 17.23 37.93 10.93
C LYS A 39 15.75 37.50 11.01
N ASN A 40 14.87 37.98 10.12
CA ASN A 40 13.43 37.61 10.12
C ASN A 40 13.09 36.37 9.26
N VAL A 41 14.07 35.77 8.58
CA VAL A 41 13.87 34.79 7.50
C VAL A 41 13.30 33.45 7.99
N ILE A 42 13.47 33.08 9.27
CA ILE A 42 13.03 31.79 9.80
C ILE A 42 11.56 31.83 10.27
N LYS A 43 11.18 32.81 11.11
CA LYS A 43 9.80 32.91 11.63
C LYS A 43 8.77 33.37 10.59
N LYS A 44 9.18 34.13 9.56
CA LYS A 44 8.27 34.56 8.46
C LYS A 44 8.17 33.53 7.32
N LYS A 45 8.64 32.28 7.54
CA LYS A 45 8.61 31.18 6.55
C LYS A 45 7.56 30.11 6.83
N ILE A 46 6.77 30.26 7.90
CA ILE A 46 5.37 29.85 7.84
C ILE A 46 4.75 30.75 6.77
N LYS A 47 4.72 30.26 5.53
CA LYS A 47 3.89 30.87 4.49
C LYS A 47 2.48 30.96 5.06
N THR A 48 1.77 32.03 4.74
CA THR A 48 0.32 31.96 4.63
C THR A 48 0.01 30.89 3.58
N ILE A 49 -0.18 29.65 4.05
CA ILE A 49 -0.93 28.65 3.32
C ILE A 49 -2.33 29.22 3.30
N VAL A 50 -2.62 29.97 2.24
CA VAL A 50 -3.98 30.23 1.80
C VAL A 50 -4.54 28.85 1.54
N ASN A 51 -5.17 28.24 2.54
CA ASN A 51 -5.86 26.97 2.41
C ASN A 51 -6.91 27.21 1.33
N PRO A 52 -6.70 26.71 0.09
CA PRO A 52 -7.62 27.02 -0.98
C PRO A 52 -8.93 26.34 -0.63
N LYS A 53 -10.04 27.09 -0.71
CA LYS A 53 -11.37 26.51 -0.43
C LYS A 53 -11.51 25.24 -1.25
N LEU A 54 -11.62 24.10 -0.56
CA LEU A 54 -11.59 22.80 -1.22
C LEU A 54 -12.70 22.73 -2.26
N LEU A 55 -12.35 22.26 -3.45
CA LEU A 55 -13.27 22.17 -4.55
C LEU A 55 -14.03 20.85 -4.42
N ASN A 56 -15.36 20.95 -4.41
CA ASN A 56 -16.29 19.82 -4.34
C ASN A 56 -16.22 18.86 -5.54
N GLU A 57 -15.40 19.16 -6.55
CA GLU A 57 -15.19 18.39 -7.77
C GLU A 57 -13.85 17.62 -7.67
N MET A 58 -13.92 16.36 -7.26
CA MET A 58 -12.76 15.49 -7.04
C MET A 58 -12.37 14.74 -8.32
N GLU A 59 -11.06 14.63 -8.57
CA GLU A 59 -10.49 13.99 -9.75
C GLU A 59 -9.98 12.59 -9.39
N ILE A 60 -10.77 11.56 -9.73
CA ILE A 60 -10.30 10.18 -9.70
C ILE A 60 -9.39 9.97 -10.91
N ILE A 61 -8.18 9.44 -10.70
CA ILE A 61 -7.18 9.17 -11.73
C ILE A 61 -6.70 7.73 -11.58
N LEU A 62 -7.04 6.89 -12.55
CA LEU A 62 -6.75 5.45 -12.51
C LEU A 62 -6.08 4.95 -13.80
N PRO A 63 -5.25 3.90 -13.74
CA PRO A 63 -4.71 3.29 -14.96
C PRO A 63 -5.84 2.72 -15.82
N GLN A 64 -5.71 2.90 -17.14
CA GLN A 64 -6.67 2.41 -18.15
C GLN A 64 -6.60 0.89 -18.30
N PHE A 65 -5.40 0.32 -18.35
CA PHE A 65 -5.15 -1.09 -18.71
C PHE A 65 -4.67 -1.94 -17.53
N THR A 66 -3.68 -1.47 -16.77
CA THR A 66 -3.21 -2.20 -15.59
C THR A 66 -4.26 -2.17 -14.47
N ASN A 67 -4.40 -3.28 -13.75
CA ASN A 67 -5.31 -3.41 -12.60
C ASN A 67 -6.77 -3.02 -12.88
N ALA A 68 -7.27 -3.22 -14.11
CA ALA A 68 -8.60 -2.76 -14.55
C ALA A 68 -9.76 -3.20 -13.62
N ASN A 69 -9.70 -4.40 -13.05
CA ASN A 69 -10.68 -4.87 -12.06
C ASN A 69 -10.61 -4.05 -10.77
N ILE A 70 -9.42 -3.76 -10.24
CA ILE A 70 -9.23 -2.92 -9.05
C ILE A 70 -9.75 -1.51 -9.32
N SER A 71 -9.42 -0.93 -10.48
CA SER A 71 -9.94 0.38 -10.92
C SER A 71 -11.47 0.39 -10.97
N LYS A 72 -12.12 -0.68 -11.45
CA LYS A 72 -13.58 -0.82 -11.46
C LYS A 72 -14.14 -0.94 -10.04
N HIS A 73 -13.62 -1.86 -9.22
CA HIS A 73 -14.10 -2.05 -7.85
C HIS A 73 -13.94 -0.80 -6.98
N LEU A 74 -12.88 -0.02 -7.19
CA LEU A 74 -12.67 1.26 -6.51
C LEU A 74 -13.71 2.32 -6.92
N ILE A 75 -14.02 2.45 -8.21
CA ILE A 75 -15.10 3.33 -8.71
C ILE A 75 -16.45 2.95 -8.08
N ASN A 76 -16.84 1.66 -8.21
CA ASN A 76 -18.06 1.14 -7.60
C ASN A 76 -18.11 1.40 -6.08
N SER A 77 -16.97 1.31 -5.38
CA SER A 77 -16.89 1.56 -3.94
C SER A 77 -17.11 3.04 -3.61
N PHE A 78 -16.58 3.96 -4.42
CA PHE A 78 -16.85 5.40 -4.25
C PHE A 78 -18.33 5.72 -4.49
N GLU A 79 -18.91 5.27 -5.60
CA GLU A 79 -20.33 5.46 -5.93
C GLU A 79 -21.26 4.95 -4.82
N LEU A 80 -21.05 3.71 -4.36
CA LEU A 80 -21.80 3.12 -3.25
C LEU A 80 -21.60 3.88 -1.93
N SER A 81 -20.38 4.39 -1.66
CA SER A 81 -20.10 5.12 -0.42
C SER A 81 -20.72 6.52 -0.38
N ILE A 82 -20.80 7.21 -1.51
CA ILE A 82 -21.47 8.51 -1.65
C ILE A 82 -22.97 8.34 -1.51
N TYR A 83 -23.55 7.36 -2.23
CA TYR A 83 -24.96 7.02 -2.16
C TYR A 83 -25.39 6.64 -0.73
N LYS A 84 -24.70 5.68 -0.10
CA LYS A 84 -25.03 5.19 1.26
C LYS A 84 -24.85 6.25 2.37
N LYS A 85 -24.05 7.29 2.14
CA LYS A 85 -23.86 8.39 3.09
C LYS A 85 -24.63 9.66 2.70
N GLU A 86 -25.47 9.60 1.67
CA GLU A 86 -26.28 10.72 1.18
C GLU A 86 -25.45 12.01 0.95
N ILE A 87 -24.22 11.84 0.44
CA ILE A 87 -23.26 12.96 0.30
C ILE A 87 -23.63 13.83 -0.90
N ASN A 88 -24.47 14.81 -0.62
CA ASN A 88 -24.86 15.85 -1.57
C ASN A 88 -23.70 16.82 -1.86
N ASN A 89 -23.82 17.56 -2.97
CA ASN A 89 -22.88 18.61 -3.39
C ASN A 89 -21.43 18.14 -3.64
N ILE A 90 -21.20 16.91 -4.12
CA ILE A 90 -19.89 16.45 -4.61
C ILE A 90 -20.00 15.99 -6.07
N SER A 91 -18.96 16.25 -6.87
CA SER A 91 -18.77 15.68 -8.21
C SER A 91 -17.55 14.78 -8.27
N LEU A 92 -17.66 13.64 -8.94
CA LEU A 92 -16.56 12.70 -9.21
C LEU A 92 -16.21 12.70 -10.70
N ASN A 93 -15.08 13.32 -11.03
CA ASN A 93 -14.50 13.22 -12.38
C ASN A 93 -13.62 11.97 -12.45
N ILE A 94 -14.11 10.91 -13.10
CA ILE A 94 -13.32 9.70 -13.36
C ILE A 94 -12.50 9.89 -14.63
N ASN A 95 -11.18 10.00 -14.46
CA ASN A 95 -10.20 10.08 -15.53
C ASN A 95 -9.39 8.78 -15.56
N LYS A 96 -8.95 8.37 -16.75
CA LYS A 96 -8.04 7.23 -16.90
C LYS A 96 -6.83 7.62 -17.74
N TYR A 97 -5.67 7.07 -17.39
CA TYR A 97 -4.40 7.31 -18.10
C TYR A 97 -3.81 5.99 -18.61
N THR A 98 -3.18 6.06 -19.78
CA THR A 98 -2.52 4.95 -20.47
C THR A 98 -1.06 4.80 -20.06
N ASN A 99 -0.37 5.91 -19.78
CA ASN A 99 1.05 5.97 -19.42
C ASN A 99 1.37 7.23 -18.59
N LEU A 100 2.64 7.41 -18.16
CA LEU A 100 3.04 8.54 -17.32
C LEU A 100 3.01 9.91 -18.03
N SER A 101 3.20 9.97 -19.35
CA SER A 101 3.10 11.23 -20.12
C SER A 101 1.64 11.70 -20.24
N ASP A 102 0.72 10.76 -20.52
CA ASP A 102 -0.72 10.96 -20.51
C ASP A 102 -1.21 11.48 -19.14
N LEU A 103 -0.75 10.84 -18.05
CA LEU A 103 -0.96 11.32 -16.68
C LEU A 103 -0.39 12.73 -16.45
N GLN A 104 0.81 13.03 -16.96
CA GLN A 104 1.42 14.35 -16.85
C GLN A 104 0.57 15.43 -17.52
N ASN A 105 0.07 15.18 -18.73
CA ASN A 105 -0.77 16.12 -19.49
C ASN A 105 -2.10 16.39 -18.76
N LEU A 106 -2.73 15.34 -18.23
CA LEU A 106 -3.93 15.43 -17.37
C LEU A 106 -3.67 16.35 -16.17
N LEU A 107 -2.55 16.15 -15.45
CA LEU A 107 -2.16 16.96 -14.29
C LEU A 107 -1.82 18.42 -14.65
N GLN A 108 -1.21 18.66 -15.81
CA GLN A 108 -0.95 20.03 -16.29
C GLN A 108 -2.27 20.81 -16.44
N LEU A 109 -3.29 20.20 -17.07
CA LEU A 109 -4.61 20.78 -17.31
C LEU A 109 -5.47 20.91 -16.03
N LYS A 110 -5.48 19.87 -15.18
CA LYS A 110 -6.45 19.75 -14.07
C LYS A 110 -5.92 20.17 -12.70
N ALA A 111 -4.61 20.13 -12.44
CA ALA A 111 -4.08 20.48 -11.13
C ALA A 111 -4.17 22.00 -10.88
N LYS A 112 -5.14 22.40 -10.05
CA LYS A 112 -5.46 23.77 -9.63
C LYS A 112 -5.56 23.82 -8.09
N PRO A 113 -5.32 24.97 -7.44
CA PRO A 113 -5.46 25.09 -5.99
C PRO A 113 -6.84 24.61 -5.50
N GLY A 114 -6.86 23.80 -4.44
CA GLY A 114 -8.10 23.28 -3.84
C GLY A 114 -8.66 22.03 -4.51
N LYS A 115 -8.08 21.55 -5.62
CA LYS A 115 -8.44 20.25 -6.20
C LYS A 115 -8.00 19.09 -5.30
N ILE A 116 -8.92 18.15 -5.11
CA ILE A 116 -8.63 16.83 -4.53
C ILE A 116 -8.47 15.83 -5.67
N PHE A 117 -7.37 15.06 -5.64
CA PHE A 117 -7.08 13.96 -6.55
C PHE A 117 -7.08 12.63 -5.79
N ILE A 118 -7.58 11.57 -6.42
CA ILE A 118 -7.73 10.24 -5.83
C ILE A 118 -7.20 9.18 -6.80
N GLY A 119 -6.49 8.17 -6.29
CA GLY A 119 -5.57 7.36 -7.09
C GLY A 119 -4.14 7.88 -6.89
N THR A 120 -3.12 7.40 -7.57
CA THR A 120 -3.11 6.29 -8.53
C THR A 120 -2.83 4.97 -7.80
N LEU A 121 -2.60 3.88 -8.55
CA LEU A 121 -2.31 2.55 -8.01
C LEU A 121 -0.81 2.19 -8.00
N SER A 122 0.10 3.10 -8.41
CA SER A 122 1.53 2.79 -8.51
C SER A 122 2.44 3.86 -7.91
N ILE A 123 3.63 3.40 -7.50
CA ILE A 123 4.68 4.22 -6.88
C ILE A 123 5.10 5.37 -7.82
N ASP A 124 5.39 5.09 -9.09
CA ASP A 124 5.97 6.09 -10.00
C ASP A 124 4.95 7.11 -10.51
N ALA A 125 3.70 6.69 -10.71
CA ALA A 125 2.60 7.61 -10.97
C ALA A 125 2.31 8.51 -9.75
N THR A 126 2.51 8.00 -8.53
CA THR A 126 2.41 8.79 -7.29
C THR A 126 3.57 9.78 -7.14
N LYS A 127 4.80 9.38 -7.46
CA LYS A 127 5.97 10.28 -7.54
C LYS A 127 5.73 11.43 -8.53
N LEU A 128 5.13 11.15 -9.69
CA LEU A 128 4.79 12.16 -10.69
C LEU A 128 3.77 13.17 -10.15
N VAL A 129 2.67 12.71 -9.53
CA VAL A 129 1.66 13.62 -8.98
C VAL A 129 2.20 14.46 -7.81
N LYS A 130 3.10 13.92 -6.97
CA LYS A 130 3.74 14.67 -5.87
C LYS A 130 4.44 15.96 -6.35
N GLN A 131 4.97 15.98 -7.59
CA GLN A 131 5.55 17.18 -8.20
C GLN A 131 4.56 18.36 -8.29
N TYR A 132 3.25 18.06 -8.39
CA TYR A 132 2.17 19.04 -8.49
C TYR A 132 1.67 19.55 -7.13
N CYS A 133 2.14 19.02 -5.99
CA CYS A 133 1.75 19.52 -4.65
C CYS A 133 1.98 21.04 -4.48
N LYS A 134 3.00 21.60 -5.14
CA LYS A 134 3.29 23.05 -5.15
C LYS A 134 2.17 23.91 -5.77
N LYS A 135 1.23 23.31 -6.52
CA LYS A 135 0.01 23.98 -7.02
C LYS A 135 -1.13 24.05 -5.99
N GLY A 136 -0.96 23.53 -4.76
CA GLY A 136 -2.00 23.55 -3.72
C GLY A 136 -3.13 22.55 -3.94
N ILE A 137 -2.81 21.38 -4.53
CA ILE A 137 -3.72 20.23 -4.62
C ILE A 137 -3.66 19.40 -3.32
N LEU A 138 -4.64 18.51 -3.11
CA LEU A 138 -4.54 17.37 -2.19
C LEU A 138 -4.58 16.07 -3.00
N PHE A 139 -3.88 15.02 -2.55
CA PHE A 139 -3.77 13.76 -3.28
C PHE A 139 -3.89 12.53 -2.38
N PHE A 140 -4.73 11.56 -2.75
CA PHE A 140 -4.99 10.33 -1.99
C PHE A 140 -4.64 9.07 -2.81
N SER A 141 -3.45 8.53 -2.59
CA SER A 141 -2.85 7.45 -3.39
C SER A 141 -2.90 6.08 -2.74
N PHE A 142 -2.98 5.04 -3.58
CA PHE A 142 -2.97 3.62 -3.20
C PHE A 142 -1.59 2.98 -3.42
N ALA A 143 -0.52 3.77 -3.51
CA ALA A 143 0.85 3.26 -3.55
C ALA A 143 1.25 2.57 -2.23
N ALA A 144 2.15 1.58 -2.28
CA ALA A 144 2.59 0.81 -1.12
C ALA A 144 3.82 1.38 -0.40
N ASP A 145 4.44 2.44 -0.94
CA ASP A 145 5.65 3.05 -0.39
C ASP A 145 5.29 4.22 0.55
N LYS A 146 5.49 4.02 1.86
CA LYS A 146 5.22 5.02 2.91
C LYS A 146 5.99 6.33 2.74
N ASN A 147 7.16 6.31 2.09
CA ASN A 147 7.98 7.51 1.87
C ASN A 147 7.33 8.50 0.88
N LEU A 148 6.20 8.13 0.28
CA LEU A 148 5.40 9.02 -0.57
C LEU A 148 4.41 9.88 0.22
N ALA A 149 4.14 9.58 1.50
CA ALA A 149 3.17 10.28 2.35
C ALA A 149 3.68 11.64 2.90
N GLU A 150 3.97 12.58 2.00
CA GLU A 150 4.52 13.91 2.33
C GLU A 150 3.90 15.02 1.45
N ASP A 151 4.20 16.28 1.78
CA ASP A 151 3.74 17.51 1.11
C ASP A 151 2.20 17.66 1.07
N CYS A 152 1.56 17.02 0.11
CA CYS A 152 0.11 17.00 -0.11
C CYS A 152 -0.46 15.59 -0.33
N VAL A 153 0.40 14.58 -0.22
CA VAL A 153 0.12 13.19 -0.57
C VAL A 153 -0.21 12.41 0.70
N TYR A 154 -1.41 11.86 0.72
CA TYR A 154 -1.92 10.94 1.72
C TYR A 154 -2.00 9.55 1.08
N LEU A 155 -1.69 8.51 1.85
CA LEU A 155 -1.77 7.14 1.36
C LEU A 155 -2.97 6.41 1.96
N ILE A 156 -3.84 5.89 1.10
CA ILE A 156 -4.96 5.02 1.42
C ILE A 156 -4.57 3.62 0.96
N ASN A 157 -3.83 2.88 1.78
CA ASN A 157 -3.40 1.52 1.44
C ASN A 157 -3.23 0.66 2.70
N PHE A 158 -3.29 -0.65 2.53
CA PHE A 158 -2.90 -1.61 3.56
C PHE A 158 -1.39 -1.77 3.52
N PHE A 159 -0.72 -1.44 4.63
CA PHE A 159 0.72 -1.57 4.78
C PHE A 159 1.04 -2.84 5.56
N PRO A 160 1.60 -3.89 4.93
CA PRO A 160 1.80 -5.16 5.61
C PRO A 160 2.77 -5.09 6.80
N GLU A 161 3.59 -4.04 6.86
CA GLU A 161 4.43 -3.71 8.01
C GLU A 161 3.62 -3.47 9.30
N ASP A 162 2.42 -2.88 9.19
CA ASP A 162 1.60 -2.54 10.35
C ASP A 162 0.68 -3.69 10.75
N ASP A 163 0.18 -4.47 9.79
CA ASP A 163 -0.48 -5.76 10.04
C ASP A 163 0.49 -6.74 10.76
N LEU A 164 1.75 -6.80 10.31
CA LEU A 164 2.79 -7.59 10.98
C LEU A 164 3.07 -7.08 12.39
N LYS A 165 3.17 -5.76 12.63
CA LYS A 165 3.29 -5.23 14.01
C LYS A 165 2.10 -5.64 14.88
N ALA A 166 0.88 -5.57 14.37
CA ALA A 166 -0.31 -5.98 15.11
C ALA A 166 -0.26 -7.47 15.50
N LEU A 167 0.13 -8.35 14.56
CA LEU A 167 0.33 -9.79 14.83
C LEU A 167 1.44 -10.04 15.86
N PHE A 168 2.61 -9.42 15.68
CA PHE A 168 3.76 -9.59 16.58
C PHE A 168 3.57 -8.98 17.98
N ASN A 169 2.66 -8.00 18.12
CA ASN A 169 2.22 -7.47 19.42
C ASN A 169 1.13 -8.34 20.08
N PHE A 170 0.39 -9.13 19.30
CA PHE A 170 -0.65 -10.04 19.81
C PHE A 170 -0.09 -11.40 20.27
N PHE A 171 1.03 -11.83 19.70
CA PHE A 171 1.67 -13.09 20.11
C PHE A 171 2.18 -13.04 21.57
N PRO A 172 2.00 -14.11 22.36
CA PRO A 172 2.60 -14.24 23.69
C PRO A 172 4.13 -14.08 23.69
N ASN A 173 4.70 -13.74 24.84
CA ASN A 173 6.14 -13.76 25.06
C ASN A 173 6.75 -15.11 24.61
N ASP A 174 7.95 -15.07 24.04
CA ASP A 174 8.75 -16.23 23.62
C ASP A 174 8.10 -17.11 22.52
N SER A 175 7.09 -16.58 21.83
CA SER A 175 6.42 -17.25 20.71
C SER A 175 7.39 -17.53 19.56
N LYS A 176 7.36 -18.78 19.07
CA LYS A 176 8.25 -19.29 18.03
C LYS A 176 7.54 -19.27 16.68
N ILE A 177 7.85 -18.26 15.87
CA ILE A 177 7.18 -17.97 14.60
C ILE A 177 7.95 -18.60 13.44
N ALA A 178 7.23 -19.19 12.48
CA ALA A 178 7.80 -19.71 11.25
C ALA A 178 7.09 -19.06 10.05
N LEU A 179 7.85 -18.53 9.09
CA LEU A 179 7.29 -17.82 7.94
C LEU A 179 7.23 -18.71 6.70
N LEU A 180 6.02 -18.98 6.22
CA LEU A 180 5.76 -19.54 4.88
C LEU A 180 5.25 -18.42 3.97
N PHE A 181 5.87 -18.19 2.81
CA PHE A 181 5.52 -17.05 1.94
C PHE A 181 5.60 -17.40 0.44
N PRO A 182 4.75 -16.79 -0.42
CA PRO A 182 4.80 -17.04 -1.85
C PRO A 182 6.02 -16.39 -2.52
N GLU A 183 6.54 -17.00 -3.59
CA GLU A 183 7.69 -16.56 -4.38
C GLU A 183 7.37 -15.36 -5.30
N ASN A 184 6.64 -14.38 -4.78
CA ASN A 184 6.16 -13.20 -5.49
C ASN A 184 6.54 -11.89 -4.76
N TYR A 185 6.29 -10.75 -5.39
CA TYR A 185 6.64 -9.43 -4.85
C TYR A 185 6.11 -9.19 -3.43
N TYR A 186 4.89 -9.66 -3.13
CA TYR A 186 4.29 -9.54 -1.80
C TYR A 186 5.03 -10.41 -0.78
N GLY A 187 5.22 -11.70 -1.06
CA GLY A 187 5.90 -12.63 -0.13
C GLY A 187 7.36 -12.25 0.12
N TYR A 188 8.11 -11.85 -0.91
CA TYR A 188 9.47 -11.32 -0.74
C TYR A 188 9.49 -10.02 0.08
N ASN A 189 8.49 -9.13 -0.08
CA ASN A 189 8.37 -7.94 0.76
C ASN A 189 8.07 -8.30 2.23
N ILE A 190 7.17 -9.26 2.51
CA ILE A 190 6.94 -9.78 3.87
C ILE A 190 8.24 -10.32 4.48
N ASN A 191 8.96 -11.19 3.76
CA ASN A 191 10.22 -11.76 4.24
C ASN A 191 11.31 -10.70 4.49
N LYS A 192 11.28 -9.58 3.74
CA LYS A 192 12.20 -8.44 3.94
C LYS A 192 11.87 -7.60 5.17
N ILE A 193 10.59 -7.36 5.47
CA ILE A 193 10.17 -6.44 6.55
C ILE A 193 9.92 -7.13 7.89
N ILE A 194 9.80 -8.46 7.94
CA ILE A 194 9.48 -9.19 9.17
C ILE A 194 10.57 -9.12 10.25
N ASP A 195 11.86 -9.09 9.87
CA ASP A 195 12.99 -9.03 10.80
C ASP A 195 13.03 -7.77 11.69
N PRO A 196 12.97 -6.53 11.15
CA PRO A 196 12.94 -5.31 11.96
C PRO A 196 11.63 -5.09 12.75
N ILE A 197 10.65 -6.00 12.60
CA ILE A 197 9.43 -6.07 13.41
C ILE A 197 9.61 -7.11 14.53
N ALA A 198 10.00 -8.34 14.19
CA ALA A 198 10.21 -9.42 15.14
C ALA A 198 11.27 -9.06 16.20
N SER A 199 12.38 -8.44 15.79
CA SER A 199 13.44 -7.95 16.70
C SER A 199 13.02 -6.84 17.67
N LYS A 200 11.85 -6.22 17.47
CA LYS A 200 11.23 -5.25 18.40
C LYS A 200 10.10 -5.85 19.21
N SER A 201 9.77 -7.12 18.96
CA SER A 201 8.74 -7.89 19.66
C SER A 201 9.36 -8.81 20.72
N LYS A 202 8.51 -9.58 21.40
CA LYS A 202 8.95 -10.69 22.27
C LYS A 202 8.86 -12.06 21.60
N SER A 203 8.72 -12.11 20.27
CA SER A 203 8.62 -13.34 19.47
C SER A 203 9.88 -13.58 18.65
N LEU A 204 10.24 -14.85 18.44
CA LEU A 204 11.43 -15.27 17.69
C LEU A 204 11.04 -15.96 16.38
N ILE A 205 11.63 -15.52 15.26
CA ILE A 205 11.52 -16.25 13.98
C ILE A 205 12.47 -17.45 14.01
N ILE A 206 11.93 -18.67 13.97
CA ILE A 206 12.71 -19.93 14.09
C ILE A 206 13.01 -20.64 12.76
N ASN A 207 12.22 -20.36 11.72
CA ASN A 207 12.49 -20.82 10.36
C ASN A 207 11.70 -20.03 9.30
N ARG A 208 12.08 -20.16 8.03
CA ARG A 208 11.33 -19.64 6.87
C ARG A 208 11.37 -20.64 5.73
N ALA A 209 10.41 -20.56 4.80
CA ALA A 209 10.44 -21.25 3.51
C ALA A 209 9.60 -20.47 2.50
N SER A 210 9.99 -20.52 1.22
CA SER A 210 9.20 -19.95 0.12
C SER A 210 8.42 -21.05 -0.61
N TYR A 211 7.31 -20.70 -1.27
CA TYR A 211 6.57 -21.60 -2.16
C TYR A 211 6.13 -20.87 -3.43
N LYS A 212 6.09 -21.57 -4.56
CA LYS A 212 5.66 -21.02 -5.85
C LYS A 212 4.17 -20.65 -5.85
N GLU A 213 3.80 -19.65 -6.63
CA GLU A 213 2.39 -19.23 -6.75
C GLU A 213 1.46 -20.31 -7.33
N ASP A 214 2.00 -21.25 -8.11
CA ASP A 214 1.30 -22.43 -8.64
C ASP A 214 1.15 -23.57 -7.63
N LEU A 215 1.66 -23.39 -6.40
CA LEU A 215 1.72 -24.38 -5.30
C LEU A 215 2.52 -25.66 -5.62
N SER A 216 3.23 -25.75 -6.75
CA SER A 216 3.86 -26.99 -7.23
C SER A 216 4.97 -27.55 -6.34
N ASN A 217 5.57 -26.73 -5.46
CA ASN A 217 6.54 -27.13 -4.44
C ASN A 217 6.02 -27.03 -2.99
N ALA A 218 4.73 -26.73 -2.76
CA ALA A 218 4.24 -26.35 -1.43
C ALA A 218 4.48 -27.43 -0.35
N ARG A 219 4.46 -28.71 -0.72
CA ARG A 219 4.77 -29.83 0.20
C ARG A 219 6.24 -29.84 0.63
N GLU A 220 7.14 -29.51 -0.29
CA GLU A 220 8.58 -29.43 -0.09
C GLU A 220 8.92 -28.20 0.77
N SER A 221 8.30 -27.06 0.50
CA SER A 221 8.37 -25.85 1.34
C SER A 221 7.93 -26.12 2.78
N ILE A 222 6.87 -26.91 3.00
CA ILE A 222 6.40 -27.30 4.34
C ILE A 222 7.39 -28.26 5.01
N LYS A 223 8.02 -29.19 4.28
CA LYS A 223 9.10 -30.05 4.81
C LYS A 223 10.31 -29.22 5.25
N GLU A 224 10.72 -28.24 4.44
CA GLU A 224 11.82 -27.32 4.73
C GLU A 224 11.52 -26.46 5.97
N LEU A 225 10.34 -25.83 6.01
CA LEU A 225 9.87 -25.05 7.15
C LEU A 225 9.85 -25.90 8.44
N GLY A 226 9.44 -27.16 8.34
CA GLY A 226 9.47 -28.14 9.43
C GLY A 226 10.82 -28.79 9.69
N LYS A 227 11.91 -28.42 8.99
CA LYS A 227 13.26 -29.03 9.05
C LYS A 227 13.21 -30.57 9.00
N TYR A 228 12.33 -31.11 8.15
CA TYR A 228 11.90 -32.51 8.17
C TYR A 228 13.05 -33.50 7.92
N GLU A 229 13.84 -33.32 6.85
CA GLU A 229 14.94 -34.24 6.53
C GLU A 229 16.06 -34.17 7.58
N LEU A 230 16.29 -33.00 8.21
CA LEU A 230 17.24 -32.86 9.34
C LEU A 230 16.74 -33.63 10.57
N ARG A 231 15.46 -33.52 10.93
CA ARG A 231 14.86 -34.29 12.03
C ARG A 231 14.93 -35.80 11.79
N LYS A 232 14.69 -36.23 10.54
CA LYS A 232 14.80 -37.63 10.10
C LYS A 232 16.24 -38.15 10.14
N TYR A 233 17.21 -37.35 9.71
CA TYR A 233 18.64 -37.68 9.82
C TYR A 233 19.09 -37.85 11.29
N GLU A 234 18.75 -36.90 12.16
CA GLU A 234 19.09 -36.96 13.58
C GLU A 234 18.41 -38.14 14.30
N LEU A 235 17.17 -38.49 13.92
CA LEU A 235 16.48 -39.67 14.44
C LEU A 235 17.24 -40.97 14.12
N GLU A 236 17.69 -41.14 12.87
CA GLU A 236 18.47 -42.32 12.47
C GLU A 236 19.89 -42.32 13.07
N ARG A 237 20.50 -41.15 13.26
CA ARG A 237 21.75 -40.99 14.01
C ARG A 237 21.60 -41.43 15.46
N GLN A 238 20.53 -41.02 16.14
CA GLN A 238 20.22 -41.43 17.51
C GLN A 238 19.96 -42.94 17.61
N LYS A 239 19.18 -43.52 16.68
CA LYS A 239 18.97 -44.98 16.60
C LYS A 239 20.28 -45.76 16.47
N LYS A 240 21.24 -45.28 15.66
CA LYS A 240 22.58 -45.89 15.54
C LYS A 240 23.37 -45.83 16.85
N ILE A 241 23.41 -44.68 17.52
CA ILE A 241 24.14 -44.50 18.79
C ILE A 241 23.55 -45.41 19.89
N LEU A 242 22.21 -45.47 20.01
CA LEU A 242 21.53 -46.29 21.01
C LEU A 242 21.75 -47.80 20.80
N LYS A 243 21.82 -48.26 19.55
CA LYS A 243 22.15 -49.65 19.21
C LYS A 243 23.58 -50.05 19.61
N ILE A 244 24.55 -49.12 19.57
CA ILE A 244 25.95 -49.40 19.91
C ILE A 244 26.15 -49.52 21.43
N LYS A 245 25.46 -48.70 22.23
CA LYS A 245 25.66 -48.68 23.70
C LYS A 245 25.18 -49.94 24.42
N ASN A 246 24.13 -50.58 23.91
CA ASN A 246 23.56 -51.84 24.42
C ASN A 246 23.20 -51.89 25.93
N ASP A 247 23.16 -50.76 26.63
CA ASP A 247 22.78 -50.68 28.04
C ASP A 247 21.25 -50.67 28.23
N ASN A 248 20.79 -51.01 29.43
CA ASN A 248 19.36 -51.12 29.77
C ASN A 248 18.56 -49.81 29.60
N VAL A 249 19.21 -48.63 29.63
CA VAL A 249 18.56 -47.34 29.36
C VAL A 249 18.50 -47.10 27.85
N SER A 250 19.60 -47.34 27.13
CA SER A 250 19.65 -47.21 25.67
C SER A 250 18.68 -48.17 24.96
N ILE A 251 18.53 -49.41 25.43
CA ILE A 251 17.55 -50.38 24.89
C ILE A 251 16.12 -49.88 25.13
N LYS A 252 15.81 -49.35 26.32
CA LYS A 252 14.48 -48.77 26.63
C LYS A 252 14.21 -47.49 25.83
N ALA A 253 15.22 -46.68 25.55
CA ALA A 253 15.10 -45.49 24.72
C ALA A 253 14.88 -45.86 23.24
N LEU A 254 15.63 -46.82 22.71
CA LEU A 254 15.48 -47.30 21.33
C LEU A 254 14.06 -47.82 21.06
N LYS A 255 13.49 -48.60 22.00
CA LYS A 255 12.09 -49.08 21.93
C LYS A 255 11.02 -47.98 21.94
N LYS A 256 11.35 -46.73 22.27
CA LYS A 256 10.45 -45.56 22.19
C LYS A 256 10.64 -44.72 20.93
N ILE A 257 11.65 -45.05 20.11
CA ILE A 257 12.14 -44.23 18.98
C ILE A 257 12.05 -45.02 17.66
N GLN A 258 11.80 -46.34 17.72
CA GLN A 258 11.42 -47.19 16.58
C GLN A 258 9.95 -46.96 16.20
#